data_AF-A0A971WUW2-F1
#
_entry.id   AF-A0A971WUW2-F1
#
_cell.length_a   1.000
_cell.length_b   1.000
_cell.length_c   1.000
_cell.angle_alpha   90.00
_cell.angle_beta   90.00
_cell.angle_gamma   90.00
#
_symmetry.space_group_name_H-M   'P 1'
#
loop_
_entity.id
_entity.type
_entity.pdbx_description
1 polymer ?
#
loop_
_entity_poly.entity_id
_entity_poly.type
_entity_poly.pdbx_seq_one_letter_code
_entity_poly.pdbx_strand_id
1 'polypeptide(L)'
;MVGFQEVAGRDCIEMDVYKKKDNSLVFTVIVDIETNHILKEYRYDSEGNIIASMETLEIDYDPNLSVLEADGITNFGVEFDGLIYTAEEFAELVPWINLTSLPLPEGFQVIGFAEIISVALDIESEYITESITETKDEHQDLFLIIIVSDGLNLFTIQIQVPYLTEDSIEFSDETILAIAEYQNSTIGIVFDPTPIVIMIEGDFMTHEQRTEVIQSLTNIDNVNSSDFWLQYLF
;
A
#
# COMPACT_ATOMS: atom_id res chain seq x y z
N MET A 1 -5.06 12.22 -25.66
CA MET A 1 -4.90 13.28 -26.68
C MET A 1 -3.42 13.67 -26.72
N VAL A 2 -2.94 14.40 -27.74
CA VAL A 2 -1.61 15.04 -27.69
C VAL A 2 -1.83 16.54 -27.81
N GLY A 3 -1.72 17.24 -26.69
CA GLY A 3 -1.81 18.70 -26.62
C GLY A 3 -0.43 19.32 -26.56
N PHE A 4 -0.28 20.55 -27.02
CA PHE A 4 0.94 21.35 -26.79
C PHE A 4 0.58 22.50 -25.86
N GLN A 5 1.39 22.74 -24.83
CA GLN A 5 1.19 23.82 -23.88
C GLN A 5 2.51 24.32 -23.31
N GLU A 6 2.52 25.54 -22.80
CA GLU A 6 3.68 26.12 -22.11
C GLU A 6 3.51 25.97 -20.59
N VAL A 7 4.50 25.39 -19.91
CA VAL A 7 4.54 25.24 -18.45
C VAL A 7 5.88 25.73 -17.94
N ALA A 8 5.88 26.60 -16.92
CA ALA A 8 7.11 27.18 -16.35
C ALA A 8 8.06 27.77 -17.42
N GLY A 9 7.51 28.37 -18.49
CA GLY A 9 8.28 28.94 -19.60
C GLY A 9 8.88 27.91 -20.57
N ARG A 10 8.39 26.66 -20.55
CA ARG A 10 8.89 25.53 -21.36
C ARG A 10 7.81 25.01 -22.30
N ASP A 11 8.18 24.71 -23.54
CA ASP A 11 7.32 24.02 -24.48
C ASP A 11 7.14 22.55 -24.06
N CYS A 12 5.89 22.15 -23.82
CA CYS A 12 5.55 20.83 -23.31
C CYS A 12 4.55 20.11 -24.21
N ILE A 13 4.57 18.78 -24.13
CA ILE A 13 3.56 17.90 -24.72
C ILE A 13 2.72 17.30 -23.59
N GLU A 14 1.41 17.39 -23.74
CA GLU A 14 0.42 16.73 -22.90
C GLU A 14 0.10 15.34 -23.44
N MET A 15 0.13 14.34 -22.57
CA MET A 15 -0.16 12.95 -22.88
C MET A 15 -1.12 12.37 -21.85
N ASP A 16 -2.17 11.73 -22.36
CA ASP A 16 -3.14 11.00 -21.55
C ASP A 16 -2.82 9.50 -21.55
N VAL A 17 -2.87 8.89 -20.37
CA VAL A 17 -2.73 7.44 -20.20
C VAL A 17 -4.06 6.84 -19.80
N TYR A 18 -4.52 5.88 -20.60
CA TYR A 18 -5.80 5.19 -20.39
C TYR A 18 -5.59 3.73 -20.04
N LYS A 19 -6.45 3.17 -19.18
CA LYS A 19 -6.51 1.72 -18.97
C LYS A 19 -7.02 1.06 -20.25
N LYS A 20 -6.33 0.02 -20.71
CA LYS A 20 -6.71 -0.67 -21.95
C LYS A 20 -8.08 -1.36 -21.87
N LYS A 21 -8.46 -1.85 -20.68
CA LYS A 21 -9.65 -2.68 -20.46
C LYS A 21 -10.96 -1.92 -20.65
N ASP A 22 -11.07 -0.77 -20.01
CA ASP A 22 -12.30 0.03 -19.94
C ASP A 22 -12.15 1.42 -20.58
N ASN A 23 -10.94 1.75 -21.06
CA ASN A 23 -10.60 3.03 -21.65
C ASN A 23 -10.86 4.22 -20.70
N SER A 24 -10.77 3.98 -19.38
CA SER A 24 -10.79 5.02 -18.35
C SER A 24 -9.46 5.79 -18.35
N LEU A 25 -9.53 7.11 -18.13
CA LEU A 25 -8.33 7.95 -17.98
C LEU A 25 -7.71 7.69 -16.60
N VAL A 26 -6.40 7.41 -16.56
CA VAL A 26 -5.67 7.13 -15.32
C VAL A 26 -4.90 8.35 -14.87
N PHE A 27 -4.11 8.92 -15.78
CA PHE A 27 -3.38 10.14 -15.53
C PHE A 27 -3.11 10.91 -16.83
N THR A 28 -2.91 12.20 -16.67
CA THR A 28 -2.43 13.11 -17.71
C THR A 28 -1.08 13.64 -17.25
N VAL A 29 -0.07 13.52 -18.10
CA VAL A 29 1.28 14.07 -17.86
C VAL A 29 1.61 15.12 -18.89
N ILE A 30 2.24 16.20 -18.44
CA ILE A 30 2.73 17.28 -19.29
C ILE A 30 4.24 17.30 -19.19
N VAL A 31 4.89 16.99 -20.31
CA VAL A 31 6.32 16.68 -20.38
C VAL A 31 7.04 17.74 -21.19
N ASP A 32 8.10 18.30 -20.62
CA ASP A 32 9.01 19.21 -21.30
C ASP A 32 9.67 18.50 -22.50
N ILE A 33 9.52 19.07 -23.70
CA ILE A 33 9.98 18.45 -24.94
C ILE A 33 11.49 18.30 -24.99
N GLU A 34 12.26 19.22 -24.41
CA GLU A 34 13.72 19.17 -24.54
C GLU A 34 14.37 18.26 -23.49
N THR A 35 13.82 18.22 -22.27
CA THR A 35 14.42 17.48 -21.15
C THR A 35 13.74 16.16 -20.85
N ASN A 36 12.50 15.95 -21.32
CA ASN A 36 11.62 14.83 -20.98
C ASN A 36 11.21 14.77 -19.50
N HIS A 37 11.40 15.84 -18.73
CA HIS A 37 10.89 15.90 -17.36
C HIS A 37 9.38 16.15 -17.34
N ILE A 38 8.69 15.48 -16.41
CA ILE A 38 7.27 15.71 -16.14
C ILE A 38 7.16 17.01 -15.36
N LEU A 39 6.53 18.03 -15.95
CA LEU A 39 6.29 19.32 -15.32
C LEU A 39 4.92 19.40 -14.65
N LYS A 40 3.94 18.62 -15.14
CA LYS A 40 2.66 18.44 -14.45
C LYS A 40 2.19 17.00 -14.55
N GLU A 41 1.48 16.55 -13.52
CA GLU A 41 0.80 15.26 -13.49
C GLU A 41 -0.55 15.45 -12.80
N TYR A 42 -1.60 14.86 -13.37
CA TYR A 42 -2.91 14.76 -12.76
C TYR A 42 -3.32 13.29 -12.74
N ARG A 43 -3.71 12.77 -11.58
CA ARG A 43 -4.21 11.39 -11.41
C ARG A 43 -5.70 11.40 -11.18
N TYR A 44 -6.38 10.45 -11.79
CA TYR A 44 -7.84 10.35 -11.77
C TYR A 44 -8.33 9.06 -11.11
N ASP A 45 -9.44 9.15 -10.39
CA ASP A 45 -10.19 7.97 -9.94
C ASP A 45 -11.02 7.35 -11.09
N SER A 46 -11.75 6.27 -10.80
CA SER A 46 -12.62 5.60 -11.78
C SER A 46 -13.81 6.44 -12.25
N GLU A 47 -14.17 7.50 -11.52
CA GLU A 47 -15.24 8.44 -11.90
C GLU A 47 -14.71 9.62 -12.73
N GLY A 48 -13.38 9.76 -12.84
CA GLY A 48 -12.71 10.84 -13.54
C GLY A 48 -12.43 12.08 -12.69
N ASN A 49 -12.56 11.99 -11.36
CA ASN A 49 -12.18 13.07 -10.45
C ASN A 49 -10.67 13.06 -10.22
N ILE A 50 -10.07 14.24 -10.06
CA ILE A 50 -8.64 14.35 -9.71
C ILE A 50 -8.46 13.94 -8.24
N ILE A 51 -7.62 12.94 -8.00
CA ILE A 51 -7.27 12.45 -6.66
C ILE A 51 -5.88 12.88 -6.20
N ALA A 52 -5.00 13.20 -7.14
CA ALA A 52 -3.68 13.76 -6.87
C ALA A 52 -3.21 14.61 -8.04
N SER A 53 -2.41 15.64 -7.76
CA SER A 53 -1.85 16.51 -8.79
C SER A 53 -0.49 17.06 -8.37
N MET A 54 0.40 17.19 -9.34
CA MET A 54 1.67 17.89 -9.22
C MET A 54 1.73 18.96 -10.30
N GLU A 55 2.10 20.19 -9.93
CA GLU A 55 2.30 21.28 -10.88
C GLU A 55 3.59 22.05 -10.61
N THR A 56 4.48 22.07 -11.60
CA THR A 56 5.69 22.87 -11.57
C THR A 56 5.36 24.32 -11.89
N LEU A 57 5.68 25.23 -10.97
CA LEU A 57 5.49 26.67 -11.15
C LEU A 57 6.72 27.34 -11.79
N GLU A 58 7.91 26.86 -11.42
CA GLU A 58 9.21 27.35 -11.89
C GLU A 58 10.21 26.19 -11.84
N ILE A 59 11.18 26.18 -12.75
CA ILE A 59 12.24 25.16 -12.79
C ILE A 59 13.57 25.79 -13.19
N ASP A 60 14.61 25.43 -12.44
CA ASP A 60 16.01 25.72 -12.77
C ASP A 60 16.72 24.39 -13.01
N TYR A 61 17.24 24.18 -14.22
CA TYR A 61 17.97 22.97 -14.60
C TYR A 61 19.48 23.04 -14.31
N ASP A 62 19.98 24.20 -13.89
CA ASP A 62 21.36 24.37 -13.43
C ASP A 62 21.40 25.03 -12.03
N PRO A 63 20.69 24.44 -11.03
CA PRO A 63 20.62 25.03 -9.72
C PRO A 63 21.99 24.93 -9.05
N ASN A 64 22.35 25.95 -8.27
CA ASN A 64 23.53 25.85 -7.43
C ASN A 64 23.26 24.90 -6.25
N LEU A 65 23.61 23.62 -6.39
CA LEU A 65 23.44 22.60 -5.35
C LEU A 65 24.37 22.79 -4.15
N SER A 66 25.36 23.69 -4.20
CA SER A 66 26.27 23.94 -3.08
C SER A 66 25.57 24.50 -1.83
N VAL A 67 24.31 24.93 -1.97
CA VAL A 67 23.47 25.47 -0.88
C VAL A 67 22.72 24.38 -0.13
N LEU A 68 22.67 23.16 -0.66
CA LEU A 68 22.11 22.00 0.03
C LEU A 68 23.16 21.46 0.99
N GLU A 69 23.21 22.01 2.20
CA GLU A 69 24.01 21.43 3.29
C GLU A 69 23.30 20.16 3.79
N ALA A 70 23.75 19.00 3.31
CA ALA A 70 23.26 17.70 3.78
C ALA A 70 23.39 17.55 5.31
N ASP A 71 24.38 18.24 5.90
CA ASP A 71 24.73 18.19 7.32
C ASP A 71 23.71 18.93 8.22
N GLY A 72 22.83 19.76 7.64
CA GLY A 72 21.83 20.57 8.35
C GLY A 72 20.38 20.13 8.16
N ILE A 73 20.12 19.12 7.32
CA ILE A 73 18.83 18.42 7.30
C ILE A 73 18.84 17.53 8.54
N THR A 74 18.24 17.99 9.64
CA THR A 74 17.91 17.11 10.76
C THR A 74 17.25 15.87 10.17
N ASN A 75 17.78 14.69 10.50
CA ASN A 75 17.33 13.40 9.99
C ASN A 75 15.84 13.20 10.29
N PHE A 76 14.96 13.77 9.46
CA PHE A 76 13.57 13.40 9.39
C PHE A 76 13.51 12.11 8.57
N GLY A 77 14.12 11.06 9.12
CA GLY A 77 14.13 9.72 8.57
C GLY A 77 13.09 8.92 9.34
N VAL A 78 12.03 8.48 8.66
CA VAL A 78 11.28 7.33 9.18
C VAL A 78 12.13 6.12 8.85
N GLU A 79 12.86 5.60 9.84
CA GLU A 79 13.57 4.33 9.70
C GLU A 79 12.56 3.20 9.91
N PHE A 80 12.22 2.54 8.80
CA PHE A 80 11.49 1.28 8.83
C PHE A 80 12.51 0.15 8.96
N ASP A 81 12.54 -0.52 10.11
CA ASP A 81 13.25 -1.79 10.23
C ASP A 81 12.31 -2.90 9.76
N GLY A 82 12.67 -3.56 8.67
CA GLY A 82 11.83 -4.58 8.06
C GLY A 82 12.65 -5.65 7.36
N LEU A 83 12.11 -6.87 7.35
CA LEU A 83 12.68 -7.99 6.61
C LEU A 83 11.98 -8.10 5.26
N ILE A 84 12.76 -8.28 4.20
CA ILE A 84 12.23 -8.59 2.88
C ILE A 84 12.38 -10.09 2.69
N TYR A 85 11.29 -10.74 2.28
CA TYR A 85 11.24 -12.17 2.04
C TYR A 85 11.17 -12.49 0.54
N THR A 86 11.78 -13.60 0.16
CA THR A 86 11.41 -14.29 -1.08
C THR A 86 10.02 -14.93 -0.95
N ALA A 87 9.41 -15.30 -2.08
CA ALA A 87 8.13 -16.00 -2.07
C ALA A 87 8.19 -17.35 -1.31
N GLU A 88 9.32 -18.05 -1.37
CA GLU A 88 9.53 -19.33 -0.69
C GLU A 88 9.63 -19.12 0.83
N GLU A 89 10.47 -18.19 1.29
CA GLU A 89 10.61 -17.87 2.72
C GLU A 89 9.29 -17.39 3.33
N PHE A 90 8.54 -16.55 2.60
CA PHE A 90 7.24 -16.09 3.07
C PHE A 90 6.21 -17.22 3.14
N ALA A 91 6.19 -18.12 2.14
CA ALA A 91 5.30 -19.29 2.17
C ALA A 91 5.65 -20.27 3.30
N GLU A 92 6.91 -20.37 3.70
CA GLU A 92 7.32 -21.14 4.88
C GLU A 92 6.88 -20.47 6.19
N LEU A 93 6.91 -19.13 6.25
CA LEU A 93 6.49 -18.35 7.42
C LEU A 93 4.97 -18.42 7.65
N VAL A 94 4.19 -18.35 6.58
CA VAL A 94 2.71 -18.37 6.61
C VAL A 94 2.14 -19.44 5.67
N PRO A 95 2.33 -20.74 5.99
CA PRO A 95 1.92 -21.84 5.12
C PRO A 95 0.39 -21.97 4.96
N TRP A 96 -0.37 -21.27 5.80
CA TRP A 96 -1.82 -21.19 5.77
C TRP A 96 -2.36 -20.18 4.72
N ILE A 97 -1.48 -19.38 4.11
CA ILE A 97 -1.85 -18.44 3.04
C ILE A 97 -1.70 -19.07 1.67
N ASN A 98 -2.71 -18.89 0.82
CA ASN A 98 -2.64 -19.25 -0.60
C ASN A 98 -2.23 -18.06 -1.47
N LEU A 99 -0.98 -18.07 -1.93
CA LEU A 99 -0.42 -17.06 -2.84
C LEU A 99 -0.56 -17.40 -4.32
N THR A 100 -0.99 -18.62 -4.65
CA THR A 100 -0.83 -19.17 -6.01
C THR A 100 -1.93 -18.76 -6.99
N SER A 101 -3.08 -18.28 -6.50
CA SER A 101 -4.24 -17.96 -7.34
C SER A 101 -5.11 -16.87 -6.72
N LEU A 102 -4.50 -15.75 -6.34
CA LEU A 102 -5.26 -14.58 -5.87
C LEU A 102 -6.05 -13.96 -7.04
N PRO A 103 -7.35 -13.63 -6.85
CA PRO A 103 -8.18 -12.99 -7.86
C PRO A 103 -7.83 -11.50 -8.01
N LEU A 104 -6.58 -11.23 -8.38
CA LEU A 104 -6.07 -9.89 -8.56
C LEU A 104 -6.69 -9.23 -9.80
N PRO A 105 -6.86 -7.89 -9.81
CA PRO A 105 -7.27 -7.18 -11.01
C PRO A 105 -6.31 -7.44 -12.17
N GLU A 106 -6.84 -7.39 -13.41
CA GLU A 106 -6.04 -7.65 -14.61
C GLU A 106 -4.78 -6.77 -14.68
N GLY A 107 -3.62 -7.40 -14.87
CA GLY A 107 -2.32 -6.72 -14.95
C GLY A 107 -1.58 -6.62 -13.61
N PHE A 108 -2.26 -6.80 -12.48
CA PHE A 108 -1.62 -6.84 -11.17
C PHE A 108 -0.96 -8.19 -10.91
N GLN A 109 0.18 -8.14 -10.22
CA GLN A 109 0.89 -9.31 -9.72
C GLN A 109 1.51 -9.01 -8.36
N VAL A 110 1.74 -10.05 -7.57
CA VAL A 110 2.54 -9.93 -6.35
C VAL A 110 3.99 -9.65 -6.75
N ILE A 111 4.58 -8.58 -6.22
CA ILE A 111 5.95 -8.14 -6.52
C ILE A 111 6.90 -8.18 -5.32
N GLY A 112 6.39 -8.42 -4.11
CA GLY A 112 7.24 -8.47 -2.92
C GLY A 112 6.51 -8.92 -1.66
N PHE A 113 7.31 -9.30 -0.68
CA PHE A 113 6.89 -9.76 0.63
C PHE A 113 7.78 -9.11 1.69
N ALA A 114 7.19 -8.60 2.76
CA ALA A 114 7.94 -7.97 3.83
C ALA A 114 7.30 -8.22 5.21
N GLU A 115 8.10 -8.02 6.25
CA GLU A 115 7.66 -7.87 7.63
C GLU A 115 8.12 -6.51 8.15
N ILE A 116 7.24 -5.81 8.85
CA ILE A 116 7.57 -4.61 9.62
C ILE A 116 7.94 -5.07 11.03
N ILE A 117 9.21 -4.90 11.41
CA ILE A 117 9.70 -5.26 12.74
C ILE A 117 9.54 -4.11 13.72
N SER A 118 9.80 -2.88 13.27
CA SER A 118 9.59 -1.69 14.10
C SER A 118 9.47 -0.44 13.24
N VAL A 119 8.62 0.47 13.68
CA VAL A 119 8.56 1.83 13.15
C VAL A 119 9.20 2.76 14.20
N ALA A 120 10.43 3.19 13.94
CA ALA A 120 11.06 4.23 14.75
C ALA A 120 10.75 5.58 14.12
N LEU A 121 9.85 6.34 14.75
CA LEU A 121 9.64 7.75 14.41
C LEU A 121 10.65 8.58 15.20
N ASP A 122 11.82 8.81 14.63
CA ASP A 122 12.80 9.73 15.22
C ASP A 122 12.43 11.17 14.87
N ILE A 123 11.44 11.71 15.58
CA ILE A 123 11.00 13.10 15.41
C ILE A 123 11.80 13.96 16.39
N GLU A 124 12.96 14.47 15.97
CA GLU A 124 13.60 15.58 16.66
C GLU A 124 12.78 16.86 16.39
N SER A 125 11.92 17.23 17.34
CA SER A 125 11.16 18.49 17.31
C SER A 125 11.37 19.25 18.62
N GLU A 126 11.60 20.56 18.51
CA GLU A 126 11.68 21.48 19.65
C GLU A 126 10.41 21.47 20.52
N TYR A 127 9.30 20.93 19.98
CA TYR A 127 7.98 20.86 20.60
C TYR A 127 7.58 19.45 21.05
N ILE A 128 8.33 18.41 20.66
CA ILE A 128 8.06 17.01 21.01
C ILE A 128 9.30 16.48 21.74
N THR A 129 9.25 16.52 23.07
CA THR A 129 10.34 16.07 23.95
C THR A 129 10.29 14.57 24.28
N GLU A 130 9.35 13.82 23.71
CA GLU A 130 9.22 12.39 23.92
C GLU A 130 9.75 11.65 22.69
N SER A 131 10.90 10.99 22.84
CA SER A 131 11.31 9.94 21.90
C SER A 131 10.34 8.77 22.08
N ILE A 132 9.50 8.49 21.08
CA ILE A 132 8.70 7.26 21.05
C ILE A 132 9.66 6.14 20.64
N THR A 133 10.40 5.62 21.61
CA THR A 133 11.18 4.39 21.44
C THR A 133 10.25 3.24 21.81
N GLU A 134 9.51 2.70 20.85
CA GLU A 134 8.90 1.38 21.04
C GLU A 134 10.04 0.34 21.08
N THR A 135 10.52 0.06 22.29
CA THR A 135 11.45 -1.03 22.55
C THR A 135 10.78 -2.36 22.24
N LYS A 136 11.44 -3.18 21.41
CA LYS A 136 11.12 -4.60 21.16
C LYS A 136 10.70 -5.29 22.46
N ASP A 137 9.41 -5.53 22.62
CA ASP A 137 8.94 -6.52 23.59
C ASP A 137 9.04 -7.90 22.92
N GLU A 138 9.43 -8.93 23.67
CA GLU A 138 9.71 -10.28 23.15
C GLU A 138 8.45 -11.03 22.62
N HIS A 139 7.30 -10.34 22.55
CA HIS A 139 5.96 -10.88 22.30
C HIS A 139 5.17 -10.04 21.27
N GLN A 140 5.84 -9.48 20.26
CA GLN A 140 5.15 -8.65 19.24
C GLN A 140 4.47 -9.49 18.16
N ASP A 141 3.31 -9.01 17.74
CA ASP A 141 2.58 -9.50 16.57
C ASP A 141 3.45 -9.37 15.31
N LEU A 142 3.36 -10.33 14.39
CA LEU A 142 4.00 -10.24 13.09
C LEU A 142 3.15 -9.33 12.18
N PHE A 143 3.75 -8.26 11.69
CA PHE A 143 3.14 -7.37 10.71
C PHE A 143 3.70 -7.67 9.32
N LEU A 144 3.00 -8.51 8.57
CA LEU A 144 3.40 -8.96 7.24
C LEU A 144 2.72 -8.13 6.15
N ILE A 145 3.43 -7.92 5.05
CA ILE A 145 2.96 -7.16 3.89
C ILE A 145 3.21 -7.97 2.62
N ILE A 146 2.17 -8.15 1.83
CA ILE A 146 2.25 -8.60 0.44
C ILE A 146 2.07 -7.38 -0.46
N ILE A 147 3.06 -7.12 -1.31
CA ILE A 147 3.09 -5.96 -2.20
C ILE A 147 2.57 -6.39 -3.57
N VAL A 148 1.57 -5.70 -4.10
CA VAL A 148 0.92 -6.03 -5.38
C VAL A 148 0.93 -4.81 -6.30
N SER A 149 1.32 -4.98 -7.55
CA SER A 149 1.42 -3.88 -8.51
C SER A 149 1.17 -4.32 -9.96
N ASP A 150 0.67 -3.38 -10.78
CA ASP A 150 0.60 -3.46 -12.24
C ASP A 150 1.71 -2.64 -12.94
N GLY A 151 2.66 -2.09 -12.16
CA GLY A 151 3.72 -1.20 -12.63
C GLY A 151 3.36 0.30 -12.62
N LEU A 152 2.10 0.67 -12.40
CA LEU A 152 1.63 2.06 -12.28
C LEU A 152 0.97 2.33 -10.93
N ASN A 153 0.16 1.39 -10.47
CA ASN A 153 -0.55 1.38 -9.21
C ASN A 153 0.07 0.32 -8.30
N LEU A 154 -0.04 0.55 -7.00
CA LEU A 154 0.43 -0.36 -5.97
C LEU A 154 -0.65 -0.44 -4.88
N PHE A 155 -0.86 -1.64 -4.37
CA PHE A 155 -1.55 -1.83 -3.10
C PHE A 155 -0.84 -2.88 -2.26
N THR A 156 -1.19 -2.89 -0.98
CA THR A 156 -0.66 -3.83 -0.01
C THR A 156 -1.79 -4.68 0.56
N ILE A 157 -1.53 -5.97 0.73
CA ILE A 157 -2.29 -6.81 1.65
C ILE A 157 -1.49 -6.85 2.94
N GLN A 158 -2.02 -6.24 3.98
CA GLN A 158 -1.40 -6.16 5.31
C GLN A 158 -2.00 -7.27 6.18
N ILE A 159 -1.15 -8.03 6.86
CA ILE A 159 -1.54 -9.17 7.66
C ILE A 159 -0.89 -9.01 9.04
N GLN A 160 -1.71 -8.85 10.06
CA GLN A 160 -1.28 -8.86 11.45
C GLN A 160 -1.57 -10.25 12.01
N VAL A 161 -0.50 -10.97 12.34
CA VAL A 161 -0.57 -12.27 13.01
C VAL A 161 -0.17 -12.05 14.46
N PRO A 162 -1.09 -12.21 15.43
CA PRO A 162 -0.72 -12.08 16.82
C PRO A 162 0.35 -13.09 17.21
N TYR A 163 1.21 -12.74 18.17
CA TYR A 163 2.29 -13.63 18.60
C TYR A 163 1.73 -15.01 19.04
N LEU A 164 1.96 -16.02 18.21
CA LEU A 164 1.59 -17.41 18.45
C LEU A 164 2.87 -18.21 18.68
N THR A 165 2.95 -18.91 19.80
CA THR A 165 4.07 -19.81 20.10
C THR A 165 4.01 -21.02 19.16
N GLU A 166 4.76 -20.96 18.04
CA GLU A 166 5.24 -22.00 17.08
C GLU A 166 4.32 -23.16 16.62
N ASP A 167 3.18 -23.42 17.26
CA ASP A 167 2.23 -24.46 16.86
C ASP A 167 1.27 -23.86 15.81
N SER A 168 1.66 -24.06 14.55
CA SER A 168 0.94 -23.89 13.29
C SER A 168 -0.52 -23.42 13.42
N ILE A 169 -0.80 -22.23 12.87
CA ILE A 169 -2.17 -21.82 12.52
C ILE A 169 -2.75 -22.89 11.59
N GLU A 170 -3.65 -23.72 12.12
CA GLU A 170 -4.46 -24.67 11.36
C GLU A 170 -5.91 -24.21 11.47
N PHE A 171 -6.48 -23.74 10.35
CA PHE A 171 -7.89 -23.38 10.33
C PHE A 171 -8.75 -24.64 10.38
N SER A 172 -9.60 -24.75 11.40
CA SER A 172 -10.64 -25.77 11.46
C SER A 172 -11.77 -25.45 10.47
N ASP A 173 -12.60 -26.45 10.14
CA ASP A 173 -13.83 -26.27 9.35
C ASP A 173 -14.85 -25.32 10.04
N GLU A 174 -14.64 -25.01 11.33
CA GLU A 174 -15.46 -24.08 12.13
C GLU A 174 -14.93 -22.64 12.13
N THR A 175 -13.78 -22.39 11.49
CA THR A 175 -13.16 -21.07 11.39
C THR A 175 -14.11 -20.08 10.72
N ILE A 176 -14.30 -18.93 11.35
CA ILE A 176 -15.16 -17.85 10.84
C ILE A 176 -14.28 -16.72 10.30
N LEU A 177 -14.58 -16.30 9.08
CA LEU A 177 -14.05 -15.06 8.50
C LEU A 177 -15.11 -13.97 8.61
N ALA A 178 -14.86 -12.98 9.47
CA ALA A 178 -15.66 -11.76 9.49
C ALA A 178 -15.05 -10.74 8.53
N ILE A 179 -15.87 -10.11 7.70
CA ILE A 179 -15.42 -9.11 6.73
C ILE A 179 -16.22 -7.82 6.93
N ALA A 180 -15.51 -6.70 6.91
CA ALA A 180 -16.06 -5.37 7.06
C ALA A 180 -15.44 -4.39 6.05
N GLU A 181 -16.25 -3.43 5.62
CA GLU A 181 -15.77 -2.24 4.89
C GLU A 181 -15.38 -1.15 5.89
N TYR A 182 -14.21 -0.56 5.71
CA TYR A 182 -13.73 0.56 6.53
C TYR A 182 -13.09 1.60 5.63
N GLN A 183 -13.74 2.75 5.45
CA GLN A 183 -13.31 3.80 4.51
C GLN A 183 -13.06 3.20 3.11
N ASN A 184 -11.86 3.34 2.55
CA ASN A 184 -11.47 2.78 1.25
C ASN A 184 -10.80 1.40 1.35
N SER A 185 -10.93 0.74 2.50
CA SER A 185 -10.28 -0.52 2.84
C SER A 185 -11.29 -1.63 3.12
N THR A 186 -10.86 -2.87 2.97
CA THR A 186 -11.60 -4.05 3.46
C THR A 186 -10.77 -4.73 4.53
N ILE A 187 -11.39 -5.01 5.68
CA ILE A 187 -10.78 -5.71 6.81
C ILE A 187 -11.43 -7.09 6.93
N GLY A 188 -10.61 -8.13 6.89
CA GLY A 188 -10.95 -9.51 7.21
C GLY A 188 -10.38 -9.91 8.56
N ILE A 189 -11.17 -10.57 9.40
CA ILE A 189 -10.74 -11.10 10.69
C ILE A 189 -11.04 -12.59 10.71
N VAL A 190 -9.99 -13.39 10.85
CA VAL A 190 -10.08 -14.84 10.95
C VAL A 190 -10.05 -15.24 12.42
N PHE A 191 -11.08 -15.94 12.89
CA PHE A 191 -11.21 -16.37 14.28
C PHE A 191 -10.92 -17.86 14.44
N ASP A 192 -9.70 -18.23 14.85
CA ASP A 192 -9.37 -19.54 15.43
C ASP A 192 -7.92 -19.55 15.96
N PRO A 193 -7.60 -19.98 17.20
CA PRO A 193 -8.08 -19.46 18.48
C PRO A 193 -7.61 -18.03 18.80
N THR A 194 -6.80 -17.39 17.94
CA THR A 194 -6.31 -16.01 18.10
C THR A 194 -6.58 -15.23 16.81
N PRO A 195 -7.15 -14.01 16.87
CA PRO A 195 -7.65 -13.34 15.68
C PRO A 195 -6.51 -12.86 14.77
N ILE A 196 -6.52 -13.32 13.52
CA ILE A 196 -5.62 -12.79 12.47
C ILE A 196 -6.38 -11.67 11.75
N VAL A 197 -5.73 -10.52 11.59
CA VAL A 197 -6.32 -9.37 10.89
C VAL A 197 -5.66 -9.24 9.53
N ILE A 198 -6.48 -9.15 8.48
CA ILE A 198 -6.04 -8.96 7.09
C ILE A 198 -6.70 -7.70 6.58
N MET A 199 -5.92 -6.74 6.09
CA MET A 199 -6.40 -5.49 5.54
C MET A 199 -5.91 -5.31 4.11
N ILE A 200 -6.82 -4.92 3.23
CA ILE A 200 -6.49 -4.52 1.86
C ILE A 200 -6.96 -3.09 1.68
N GLU A 201 -6.02 -2.20 1.36
CA GLU A 201 -6.29 -0.80 1.03
C GLU A 201 -6.10 -0.59 -0.46
N GLY A 202 -7.02 0.09 -1.14
CA GLY A 202 -6.84 0.40 -2.56
C GLY A 202 -8.10 0.90 -3.23
N ASP A 203 -8.06 2.16 -3.66
CA ASP A 203 -9.19 2.88 -4.27
C ASP A 203 -9.61 2.33 -5.66
N PHE A 204 -8.77 1.50 -6.27
CA PHE A 204 -9.00 0.92 -7.60
C PHE A 204 -9.67 -0.46 -7.57
N MET A 205 -9.96 -0.99 -6.39
CA MET A 205 -10.75 -2.20 -6.19
C MET A 205 -12.09 -1.86 -5.53
N THR A 206 -13.13 -2.65 -5.81
CA THR A 206 -14.38 -2.59 -5.04
C THR A 206 -14.24 -3.37 -3.74
N HIS A 207 -15.10 -3.11 -2.76
CA HIS A 207 -15.18 -3.91 -1.53
C HIS A 207 -15.38 -5.40 -1.80
N GLU A 208 -16.20 -5.74 -2.80
CA GLU A 208 -16.44 -7.12 -3.26
C GLU A 208 -15.15 -7.77 -3.80
N GLN A 209 -14.40 -7.07 -4.65
CA GLN A 209 -13.13 -7.58 -5.17
C GLN A 209 -12.09 -7.78 -4.06
N ARG A 210 -12.00 -6.85 -3.10
CA ARG A 210 -11.12 -7.01 -1.94
C ARG A 210 -11.54 -8.20 -1.06
N THR A 211 -12.83 -8.42 -0.91
CA THR A 211 -13.39 -9.58 -0.18
C THR A 211 -12.99 -10.90 -0.83
N GLU A 212 -13.14 -11.02 -2.15
CA GLU A 212 -12.72 -12.22 -2.89
C GLU A 212 -11.22 -12.50 -2.74
N VAL A 213 -10.38 -11.47 -2.72
CA VAL A 213 -8.95 -11.62 -2.47
C VAL A 213 -8.69 -12.17 -1.06
N ILE A 214 -9.33 -11.63 -0.02
CA ILE A 214 -9.16 -12.13 1.36
C ILE A 214 -9.60 -13.59 1.48
N GLN A 215 -10.76 -13.95 0.92
CA GLN A 215 -11.26 -15.32 0.94
C GLN A 215 -10.31 -16.29 0.21
N SER A 216 -9.79 -15.88 -0.96
CA SER A 216 -8.85 -16.69 -1.73
C SER A 216 -7.49 -16.82 -1.02
N LEU A 217 -7.07 -15.77 -0.30
CA LEU A 217 -5.83 -15.75 0.46
C LEU A 217 -5.87 -16.73 1.64
N THR A 218 -7.01 -16.85 2.33
CA THR A 218 -7.17 -17.73 3.50
C THR A 218 -7.77 -19.10 3.18
N ASN A 219 -8.32 -19.30 1.98
CA ASN A 219 -9.18 -20.42 1.61
C ASN A 219 -10.41 -20.61 2.52
N ILE A 220 -10.93 -19.53 3.13
CA ILE A 220 -12.11 -19.58 4.00
C ILE A 220 -13.34 -19.05 3.26
N ASP A 221 -14.25 -19.96 2.93
CA ASP A 221 -15.50 -19.62 2.23
C ASP A 221 -16.64 -19.22 3.19
N ASN A 222 -16.56 -19.60 4.47
CA ASN A 222 -17.61 -19.35 5.45
C ASN A 222 -17.51 -17.91 6.01
N VAL A 223 -18.08 -16.96 5.27
CA VAL A 223 -18.07 -15.55 5.63
C VAL A 223 -19.29 -15.19 6.48
N ASN A 224 -19.04 -14.59 7.64
CA ASN A 224 -20.08 -13.92 8.41
C ASN A 224 -19.98 -12.41 8.15
N SER A 225 -20.87 -11.89 7.30
CA SER A 225 -21.01 -10.44 7.11
C SER A 225 -21.62 -9.87 8.38
N SER A 226 -20.83 -9.18 9.19
CA SER A 226 -21.37 -8.63 10.43
C SER A 226 -20.83 -7.23 10.71
N ASP A 227 -21.71 -6.26 10.48
CA ASP A 227 -21.67 -4.93 11.12
C ASP A 227 -21.56 -5.03 12.66
N PHE A 228 -21.82 -6.21 13.23
CA PHE A 228 -21.87 -6.48 14.65
C PHE A 228 -20.49 -6.46 15.35
N TRP A 229 -19.37 -6.77 14.67
CA TRP A 229 -18.06 -6.88 15.34
C TRP A 229 -17.24 -5.58 15.33
N LEU A 230 -17.50 -4.65 14.41
CA LEU A 230 -16.77 -3.37 14.32
C LEU A 230 -16.89 -2.51 15.59
N GLN A 231 -18.02 -2.62 16.31
CA GLN A 231 -18.28 -1.92 17.57
C GLN A 231 -17.45 -2.44 18.76
N TYR A 232 -16.62 -3.47 18.57
CA TYR A 232 -15.67 -3.97 19.58
C TYR A 232 -14.20 -3.71 19.21
N LEU A 233 -13.93 -3.10 18.04
CA LEU A 233 -12.58 -2.81 17.53
C LEU A 233 -12.23 -1.33 17.55
N PHE A 234 -13.17 -0.45 17.94
CA PHE A 234 -12.99 0.99 18.11
C PHE A 234 -13.67 1.50 19.38
#